data_AF-A0A2T9YVU1-F1
#
_entry.id   AF-A0A2T9YVU1-F1
#
_cell.length_a   1.000
_cell.length_b   1.000
_cell.length_c   1.000
_cell.angle_alpha   90.00
_cell.angle_beta   90.00
_cell.angle_gamma   90.00
#
_symmetry.space_group_name_H-M   'P 1'
#
loop_
_entity.id
_entity.type
_entity.pdbx_description
1 polymer ?
#
loop_
_entity_poly.entity_id
_entity_poly.type
_entity_poly.pdbx_seq_one_letter_code
_entity_poly.pdbx_strand_id
1 'polypeptide(L)'
;MVQQPPNSTQSPDLSEVSPLHMDQFYRRFFPFPMYYKWLNYSSQGVSKNIKNREFSFTIQNDIYIRYQSFNSEEDFKRDVIQKCPNKIDIGAVYNIAPKLAKTVHAGVMKPLEKELVFDIDMTDYDEIRTCCSGGDICKKCWGWMSVAMKILDVTLKEDFGFKNNLFVYSGRRGVHCWVCDERARLLDNSARKAIVGYLTLIKGGAQQIRKVILGDGKGHPHVQRSLKIANKYFKSIVLESQDILKYPSGWNKILELLPNPEFGKHFDKLWTKENNKLGITSIKEEKKLSENSSDDEIEKMDVDSSDNSYSKNSRKSISVERWEQLEKYLKDKNSKKSKESKWSSNTVLSEIILQFTYPRLDENVSTHLNHLLKSPFCIHPKTGKVCVPIAAHEFDKFDPMRVPTVQQLLNEVDSYDASISLEKKIVSDSANSQKEHKDSSVIGEGKEEIMQTEQVMSSNSAQDSIPDVEKTSLKKYIRSFETFVNRIPELDAKLQDKLSF
;
A
#
# COMPACT_ATOMS: atom_id res chain seq x y z
N MET A 1 40.32 -33.44 20.92
CA MET A 1 39.66 -32.13 20.70
C MET A 1 40.20 -31.57 19.40
N VAL A 2 39.47 -31.78 18.30
CA VAL A 2 39.85 -31.30 16.96
C VAL A 2 38.85 -30.20 16.61
N GLN A 3 39.34 -28.97 16.43
CA GLN A 3 38.54 -27.83 16.01
C GLN A 3 38.13 -28.03 14.54
N GLN A 4 36.83 -27.93 14.26
CA GLN A 4 36.32 -27.86 12.89
C GLN A 4 36.50 -26.43 12.34
N PRO A 5 36.83 -26.27 11.04
CA PRO A 5 36.97 -24.96 10.41
C PRO A 5 35.58 -24.32 10.19
N PRO A 6 35.51 -22.97 10.08
CA PRO A 6 34.26 -22.29 9.81
C PRO A 6 33.79 -22.60 8.38
N ASN A 7 32.60 -23.19 8.25
CA ASN A 7 31.88 -23.30 6.99
C ASN A 7 31.58 -21.90 6.45
N SER A 8 32.40 -21.45 5.50
CA SER A 8 32.19 -20.25 4.70
C SER A 8 31.60 -20.64 3.36
N THR A 9 30.28 -20.57 3.26
CA THR A 9 29.51 -20.47 2.00
C THR A 9 28.05 -20.17 2.34
N GLN A 10 27.82 -18.99 2.92
CA GLN A 10 26.53 -18.33 2.72
C GLN A 10 26.70 -17.42 1.50
N SER A 11 25.96 -17.73 0.44
CA SER A 11 25.71 -16.77 -0.64
C SER A 11 25.22 -15.45 -0.03
N PRO A 12 25.74 -14.28 -0.45
CA PRO A 12 25.25 -13.01 0.08
C PRO A 12 23.74 -12.91 -0.17
N ASP A 13 23.00 -12.64 0.90
CA ASP A 13 21.57 -12.39 0.85
C ASP A 13 21.33 -11.18 -0.06
N LEU A 14 20.83 -11.42 -1.28
CA LEU A 14 20.50 -10.42 -2.29
C LEU A 14 19.36 -9.48 -1.86
N SER A 15 18.88 -9.55 -0.61
CA SER A 15 17.70 -8.83 -0.12
C SER A 15 17.97 -7.55 0.66
N GLU A 16 19.21 -7.27 1.11
CA GLU A 16 19.47 -6.09 1.94
C GLU A 16 19.78 -4.83 1.10
N VAL A 17 19.01 -3.76 1.35
CA VAL A 17 19.17 -2.49 0.65
C VAL A 17 20.45 -1.80 1.10
N SER A 18 21.46 -1.78 0.25
CA SER A 18 22.72 -1.07 0.53
C SER A 18 22.54 0.46 0.63
N PRO A 19 23.41 1.17 1.36
CA PRO A 19 23.44 2.64 1.37
C PRO A 19 23.61 3.26 -0.02
N LEU A 20 24.31 2.56 -0.94
CA LEU A 20 24.47 2.99 -2.32
C LEU A 20 23.14 2.94 -3.08
N HIS A 21 22.32 1.90 -2.87
CA HIS A 21 20.98 1.84 -3.46
C HIS A 21 20.11 3.01 -3.00
N MET A 22 20.16 3.35 -1.71
CA MET A 22 19.43 4.50 -1.16
C MET A 22 19.90 5.83 -1.77
N ASP A 23 21.21 6.06 -1.86
CA ASP A 23 21.77 7.29 -2.45
C ASP A 23 21.37 7.43 -3.93
N GLN A 24 21.51 6.36 -4.70
CA GLN A 24 21.07 6.33 -6.10
C GLN A 24 19.57 6.61 -6.23
N PHE A 25 18.75 6.05 -5.34
CA PHE A 25 17.32 6.31 -5.34
C PHE A 25 16.97 7.78 -5.10
N TYR A 26 17.55 8.39 -4.06
CA TYR A 26 17.29 9.79 -3.78
C TYR A 26 17.78 10.71 -4.91
N ARG A 27 18.92 10.42 -5.54
CA ARG A 27 19.45 11.25 -6.62
C ARG A 27 18.64 11.15 -7.92
N ARG A 28 18.14 9.95 -8.24
CA ARG A 28 17.64 9.61 -9.59
C ARG A 28 16.12 9.47 -9.68
N PHE A 29 15.48 9.05 -8.58
CA PHE A 29 14.07 8.62 -8.62
C PHE A 29 13.14 9.37 -7.66
N PHE A 30 13.63 9.91 -6.55
CA PHE A 30 12.77 10.58 -5.57
C PHE A 30 12.14 11.86 -6.16
N PRO A 31 10.81 12.04 -6.12
CA PRO A 31 10.11 13.13 -6.80
C PRO A 31 10.15 14.46 -6.01
N PHE A 32 11.35 15.01 -5.78
CA PHE A 32 11.52 16.23 -4.97
C PHE A 32 10.58 17.40 -5.36
N PRO A 33 10.40 17.75 -6.65
CA PRO A 33 9.55 18.89 -7.01
C PRO A 33 8.09 18.70 -6.60
N MET A 34 7.52 17.53 -6.91
CA MET A 34 6.13 17.22 -6.58
C MET A 34 5.93 16.96 -5.10
N TYR A 35 6.90 16.34 -4.45
CA TYR A 35 6.89 16.10 -3.01
C TYR A 35 6.92 17.41 -2.23
N TYR A 36 7.75 18.37 -2.67
CA TYR A 36 7.79 19.71 -2.12
C TYR A 36 6.49 20.47 -2.39
N LYS A 37 5.98 20.45 -3.63
CA LYS A 37 4.71 21.09 -4.00
C LYS A 37 3.55 20.59 -3.11
N TRP A 38 3.46 19.28 -2.90
CA TRP A 38 2.46 18.67 -2.03
C TRP A 38 2.47 19.25 -0.62
N LEU A 39 3.63 19.32 0.02
CA LEU A 39 3.74 19.74 1.42
C LEU A 39 3.76 21.27 1.60
N ASN A 40 4.02 22.03 0.53
CA ASN A 40 4.01 23.49 0.55
C ASN A 40 2.59 24.09 0.52
N TYR A 41 1.63 23.42 -0.15
CA TYR A 41 0.22 23.84 -0.29
C TYR A 41 0.00 25.31 -0.74
N SER A 42 0.98 25.90 -1.44
CA SER A 42 0.97 27.31 -1.83
C SER A 42 1.48 27.47 -3.26
N SER A 43 0.78 28.30 -4.03
CA SER A 43 1.17 28.73 -5.38
C SER A 43 2.08 29.96 -5.37
N GLN A 44 2.08 30.73 -4.27
CA GLN A 44 2.81 31.98 -4.12
C GLN A 44 4.24 31.78 -3.61
N GLY A 45 4.88 30.67 -3.97
CA GLY A 45 6.20 30.27 -3.50
C GLY A 45 6.19 29.65 -2.09
N VAL A 46 7.34 29.71 -1.41
CA VAL A 46 7.58 28.99 -0.14
C VAL A 46 6.69 29.49 0.99
N SER A 47 5.94 28.58 1.63
CA SER A 47 5.02 28.88 2.73
C SER A 47 5.54 28.41 4.10
N LYS A 48 4.81 28.76 5.15
CA LYS A 48 5.02 28.21 6.50
C LYS A 48 4.84 26.68 6.56
N ASN A 49 4.06 26.10 5.64
CA ASN A 49 3.69 24.68 5.65
C ASN A 49 4.86 23.76 5.34
N ILE A 50 5.94 24.29 4.76
CA ILE A 50 7.20 23.56 4.60
C ILE A 50 8.28 24.04 5.56
N LYS A 51 8.42 25.37 5.76
CA LYS A 51 9.43 25.96 6.66
C LYS A 51 9.28 25.48 8.10
N ASN A 52 8.04 25.30 8.56
CA ASN A 52 7.75 24.88 9.92
C ASN A 52 7.28 23.43 10.02
N ARG A 53 7.42 22.65 8.94
CA ARG A 53 7.07 21.22 8.97
C ARG A 53 8.19 20.41 9.58
N GLU A 54 7.82 19.53 10.50
CA GLU A 54 8.74 18.55 11.03
C GLU A 54 8.93 17.42 10.03
N PHE A 55 10.20 17.08 9.80
CA PHE A 55 10.63 15.80 9.26
C PHE A 55 11.49 15.09 10.31
N SER A 56 11.43 13.76 10.32
CA SER A 56 12.43 12.95 10.99
C SER A 56 13.11 12.00 10.02
N PHE A 57 14.40 11.79 10.24
CA PHE A 57 15.23 10.88 9.47
C PHE A 57 15.74 9.76 10.38
N THR A 58 15.52 8.51 9.97
CA THR A 58 16.30 7.38 10.48
C THR A 58 17.43 7.13 9.50
N ILE A 59 18.67 7.30 9.91
CA ILE A 59 19.86 7.05 9.09
C ILE A 59 20.51 5.72 9.49
N GLN A 60 21.73 5.45 9.01
CA GLN A 60 22.49 4.25 9.38
C GLN A 60 22.59 4.06 10.89
N ASN A 61 22.70 2.80 11.33
CA ASN A 61 22.72 2.39 12.74
C ASN A 61 21.46 2.81 13.52
N ASP A 62 20.33 2.91 12.84
CA ASP A 62 19.03 3.33 13.39
C ASP A 62 19.08 4.66 14.15
N ILE A 63 20.03 5.54 13.81
CA ILE A 63 20.14 6.87 14.40
C ILE A 63 18.92 7.68 13.96
N TYR A 64 18.11 8.07 14.95
CA TYR A 64 16.86 8.76 14.74
C TYR A 64 17.00 10.26 15.01
N ILE A 65 16.80 11.07 13.98
CA ILE A 65 16.98 12.52 13.99
C ILE A 65 15.62 13.19 13.80
N ARG A 66 15.11 13.82 14.86
CA ARG A 66 13.84 14.57 14.83
C ARG A 66 14.03 16.05 14.56
N TYR A 67 12.89 16.74 14.43
CA TYR A 67 12.82 18.19 14.34
C TYR A 67 13.66 18.79 13.21
N GLN A 68 13.74 18.08 12.08
CA GLN A 68 14.29 18.64 10.84
C GLN A 68 13.23 19.51 10.15
N SER A 69 13.64 20.58 9.49
CA SER A 69 12.74 21.47 8.74
C SER A 69 13.52 22.30 7.72
N PHE A 70 12.94 22.58 6.55
CA PHE A 70 13.67 23.06 5.38
C PHE A 70 13.09 24.36 4.82
N ASN A 71 13.95 25.25 4.31
CA ASN A 71 13.52 26.56 3.81
C ASN A 71 13.21 26.57 2.31
N SER A 72 13.64 25.55 1.56
CA SER A 72 13.40 25.43 0.11
C SER A 72 13.44 23.95 -0.33
N GLU A 73 13.08 23.69 -1.58
CA GLU A 73 13.19 22.36 -2.19
C GLU A 73 14.66 21.92 -2.25
N GLU A 74 15.56 22.83 -2.63
CA GLU A 74 16.99 22.59 -2.76
C GLU A 74 17.62 22.22 -1.41
N ASP A 75 17.21 22.90 -0.33
CA ASP A 75 17.63 22.58 1.03
C ASP A 75 17.20 21.18 1.43
N PHE A 76 15.94 20.83 1.18
CA PHE A 76 15.42 19.49 1.47
C PHE A 76 16.14 18.40 0.66
N LYS A 77 16.28 18.62 -0.66
CA LYS A 77 16.97 17.70 -1.56
C LYS A 77 18.41 17.48 -1.15
N ARG A 78 19.16 18.56 -0.87
CA ARG A 78 20.55 18.48 -0.43
C ARG A 78 20.69 17.66 0.85
N ASP A 79 19.87 17.93 1.85
CA ASP A 79 19.94 17.23 3.15
C ASP A 79 19.53 15.76 3.04
N VAL A 80 18.50 15.43 2.26
CA VAL A 80 18.08 14.04 2.04
C VAL A 80 19.19 13.26 1.32
N ILE A 81 19.80 13.85 0.29
CA ILE A 81 20.92 13.22 -0.42
C ILE A 81 22.14 13.06 0.49
N GLN A 82 22.51 14.09 1.26
CA GLN A 82 23.68 14.06 2.13
C GLN A 82 23.54 13.07 3.29
N LYS A 83 22.37 13.05 3.94
CA LYS A 83 22.12 12.17 5.11
C LYS A 83 21.71 10.76 4.71
N CYS A 84 21.24 10.58 3.47
CA CYS A 84 20.79 9.31 2.89
C CYS A 84 19.94 8.47 3.87
N PRO A 85 18.76 8.96 4.28
CA PRO A 85 17.98 8.32 5.33
C PRO A 85 17.37 6.99 4.87
N ASN A 86 17.42 5.98 5.74
CA ASN A 86 16.70 4.70 5.61
C ASN A 86 15.18 4.88 5.75
N LYS A 87 14.74 5.91 6.49
CA LYS A 87 13.34 6.25 6.68
C LYS A 87 13.18 7.75 6.79
N ILE A 88 12.15 8.29 6.14
CA ILE A 88 11.68 9.66 6.31
C ILE A 88 10.28 9.57 6.91
N ASP A 89 10.05 10.25 8.02
CA ASP A 89 8.69 10.46 8.55
C ASP A 89 8.33 11.95 8.46
N ILE A 90 7.05 12.22 8.19
CA ILE A 90 6.50 13.57 8.07
C ILE A 90 5.64 13.85 9.30
N GLY A 91 5.87 15.01 9.92
CA GLY A 91 5.18 15.48 11.11
C GLY A 91 4.30 16.71 10.85
N ALA A 92 3.92 17.35 11.95
CA ALA A 92 3.10 18.56 11.92
C ALA A 92 3.85 19.76 11.35
N VAL A 93 3.07 20.74 10.91
CA VAL A 93 3.50 22.13 10.77
C VAL A 93 3.37 22.80 12.12
N TYR A 94 4.43 23.44 12.58
CA TYR A 94 4.52 24.10 13.88
C TYR A 94 4.41 25.63 13.75
N ASN A 95 4.19 26.30 14.88
CA ASN A 95 4.31 27.77 14.96
C ASN A 95 5.76 28.27 14.81
N ILE A 96 6.74 27.42 15.12
CA ILE A 96 8.19 27.71 15.03
C ILE A 96 8.85 26.63 14.19
N ALA A 97 9.84 26.99 13.39
CA ALA A 97 10.63 26.03 12.61
C ALA A 97 11.23 24.93 13.50
N PRO A 98 10.91 23.65 13.27
CA PRO A 98 11.37 22.54 14.11
C PRO A 98 12.86 22.50 14.38
N LYS A 99 13.71 22.87 13.42
CA LYS A 99 15.17 22.92 13.61
C LYS A 99 15.63 23.81 14.77
N LEU A 100 14.77 24.74 15.21
CA LEU A 100 15.01 25.64 16.35
C LEU A 100 14.50 25.08 17.69
N ALA A 101 13.95 23.86 17.73
CA ALA A 101 13.32 23.31 18.94
C ALA A 101 14.25 23.33 20.17
N LYS A 102 15.57 23.14 19.99
CA LYS A 102 16.55 23.15 21.08
C LYS A 102 16.79 24.53 21.69
N THR A 103 16.50 25.61 20.95
CA THR A 103 16.71 26.99 21.41
C THR A 103 15.43 27.62 21.96
N VAL A 104 14.33 26.87 22.01
CA VAL A 104 13.00 27.34 22.39
C VAL A 104 12.59 26.70 23.71
N HIS A 105 11.99 27.49 24.61
CA HIS A 105 11.47 26.97 25.88
C HIS A 105 10.37 25.92 25.66
N ALA A 106 10.32 24.92 26.54
CA ALA A 106 9.31 23.87 26.51
C ALA A 106 7.88 24.46 26.51
N GLY A 107 7.00 23.91 25.68
CA GLY A 107 5.60 24.35 25.57
C GLY A 107 5.35 25.55 24.65
N VAL A 108 6.39 26.27 24.20
CA VAL A 108 6.25 27.38 23.25
C VAL A 108 6.04 26.87 21.82
N MET A 109 6.79 25.85 21.42
CA MET A 109 6.63 25.18 20.13
C MET A 109 5.39 24.28 20.16
N LYS A 110 4.40 24.58 19.31
CA LYS A 110 3.11 23.88 19.25
C LYS A 110 2.77 23.47 17.82
N PRO A 111 2.26 22.24 17.61
CA PRO A 111 1.77 21.82 16.30
C PRO A 111 0.49 22.61 15.98
N LEU A 112 0.38 23.10 14.75
CA LEU A 112 -0.74 23.92 14.27
C LEU A 112 -1.62 23.15 13.29
N GLU A 113 -0.99 22.43 12.35
CA GLU A 113 -1.72 21.65 11.36
C GLU A 113 -0.93 20.41 10.95
N LYS A 114 -1.65 19.36 10.57
CA LYS A 114 -1.09 18.15 9.96
C LYS A 114 -2.19 17.43 9.21
N GLU A 115 -1.89 16.83 8.08
CA GLU A 115 -2.79 15.89 7.41
C GLU A 115 -3.43 14.91 8.42
N LEU A 116 -4.74 14.69 8.28
CA LEU A 116 -5.39 13.59 8.97
C LEU A 116 -4.92 12.30 8.32
N VAL A 117 -4.35 11.41 9.12
CA VAL A 117 -3.72 10.19 8.62
C VAL A 117 -4.36 8.97 9.23
N PHE A 118 -4.37 7.89 8.46
CA PHE A 118 -4.76 6.55 8.93
C PHE A 118 -3.69 5.56 8.53
N ASP A 119 -3.34 4.65 9.45
CA ASP A 119 -2.44 3.54 9.21
C ASP A 119 -3.20 2.23 9.45
N ILE A 120 -3.08 1.32 8.49
CA ILE A 120 -3.73 0.01 8.47
C ILE A 120 -2.65 -1.01 8.14
N ASP A 121 -2.26 -1.80 9.15
CA ASP A 121 -1.24 -2.85 9.03
C ASP A 121 -1.90 -4.23 9.02
N MET A 122 -1.41 -5.13 8.17
CA MET A 122 -1.88 -6.52 8.11
C MET A 122 -1.65 -7.30 9.42
N THR A 123 -0.71 -6.91 10.29
CA THR A 123 -0.52 -7.58 11.60
C THR A 123 -1.77 -7.50 12.46
N ASP A 124 -2.55 -6.44 12.33
CA ASP A 124 -3.78 -6.32 13.09
C ASP A 124 -4.77 -7.41 12.72
N TYR A 125 -4.61 -8.08 11.57
CA TYR A 125 -5.46 -9.16 11.06
C TYR A 125 -4.88 -10.57 11.38
N ASP A 126 -3.76 -10.67 12.10
CA ASP A 126 -3.10 -11.96 12.43
C ASP A 126 -4.05 -12.97 13.10
N GLU A 127 -4.99 -12.48 13.90
CA GLU A 127 -5.98 -13.35 14.55
C GLU A 127 -7.01 -13.95 13.58
N ILE A 128 -7.18 -13.43 12.37
CA ILE A 128 -8.20 -13.90 11.41
C ILE A 128 -7.63 -14.33 10.05
N ARG A 129 -6.31 -14.30 9.87
CA ARG A 129 -5.64 -14.81 8.67
C ARG A 129 -4.91 -16.13 8.95
N THR A 130 -4.89 -16.99 7.94
CA THR A 130 -4.30 -18.34 7.98
C THR A 130 -3.15 -18.49 6.97
N CYS A 131 -3.11 -17.64 5.94
CA CYS A 131 -2.14 -17.74 4.86
C CYS A 131 -0.74 -17.21 5.21
N CYS A 132 -0.64 -16.24 6.11
CA CYS A 132 0.59 -15.55 6.51
C CYS A 132 0.53 -15.18 8.00
N SER A 133 1.65 -14.75 8.58
CA SER A 133 1.73 -14.25 9.96
C SER A 133 2.70 -13.09 10.07
N GLY A 134 2.50 -12.20 11.05
CA GLY A 134 3.41 -11.12 11.37
C GLY A 134 3.76 -10.23 10.16
N GLY A 135 5.03 -10.26 9.76
CA GLY A 135 5.59 -9.45 8.68
C GLY A 135 5.13 -9.79 7.27
N ASP A 136 4.62 -11.00 7.07
CA ASP A 136 4.49 -11.59 5.74
C ASP A 136 3.12 -11.30 5.15
N ILE A 137 3.07 -11.15 3.83
CA ILE A 137 1.84 -10.92 3.08
C ILE A 137 1.84 -11.72 1.78
N CYS A 138 0.64 -12.00 1.28
CA CYS A 138 0.44 -12.56 -0.05
C CYS A 138 -0.86 -12.00 -0.66
N LYS A 139 -1.14 -12.38 -1.91
CA LYS A 139 -2.37 -11.97 -2.63
C LYS A 139 -3.65 -12.33 -1.88
N LYS A 140 -3.66 -13.42 -1.10
CA LYS A 140 -4.82 -13.89 -0.34
C LYS A 140 -5.22 -12.92 0.77
N CYS A 141 -4.27 -12.42 1.57
CA CYS A 141 -4.58 -11.49 2.67
C CYS A 141 -4.68 -10.03 2.20
N TRP A 142 -4.09 -9.67 1.05
CA TRP A 142 -4.17 -8.29 0.54
C TRP A 142 -5.60 -7.80 0.28
N GLY A 143 -6.56 -8.72 0.07
CA GLY A 143 -7.98 -8.38 -0.02
C GLY A 143 -8.49 -7.52 1.15
N TRP A 144 -7.97 -7.70 2.37
CA TRP A 144 -8.35 -6.85 3.50
C TRP A 144 -7.92 -5.40 3.33
N MET A 145 -6.73 -5.14 2.77
CA MET A 145 -6.31 -3.77 2.47
C MET A 145 -7.21 -3.14 1.40
N SER A 146 -7.65 -3.93 0.42
CA SER A 146 -8.58 -3.48 -0.62
C SER A 146 -9.92 -3.04 -0.02
N VAL A 147 -10.48 -3.84 0.89
CA VAL A 147 -11.72 -3.51 1.61
C VAL A 147 -11.52 -2.29 2.51
N ALA A 148 -10.42 -2.25 3.26
CA ALA A 148 -10.08 -1.15 4.16
C ALA A 148 -9.99 0.19 3.41
N MET A 149 -9.27 0.24 2.29
CA MET A 149 -9.16 1.44 1.46
C MET A 149 -10.53 1.87 0.91
N LYS A 150 -11.38 0.94 0.47
CA LYS A 150 -12.72 1.25 -0.06
C LYS A 150 -13.65 1.83 0.99
N ILE A 151 -13.72 1.20 2.17
CA ILE A 151 -14.56 1.66 3.27
C ILE A 151 -14.07 3.02 3.77
N LEU A 152 -12.75 3.19 3.92
CA LEU A 152 -12.18 4.45 4.36
C LEU A 152 -12.42 5.56 3.34
N ASP A 153 -12.12 5.33 2.05
CA ASP A 153 -12.26 6.33 0.99
C ASP A 153 -13.70 6.81 0.82
N VAL A 154 -14.68 5.89 0.78
CA VAL A 154 -16.09 6.26 0.65
C VAL A 154 -16.57 7.04 1.87
N THR A 155 -16.14 6.67 3.07
CA THR A 155 -16.53 7.35 4.32
C THR A 155 -15.94 8.76 4.37
N LEU A 156 -14.65 8.90 4.05
CA LEU A 156 -13.98 10.20 4.00
C LEU A 156 -14.63 11.14 2.96
N LYS A 157 -15.05 10.60 1.81
CA LYS A 157 -15.67 11.39 0.73
C LYS A 157 -17.13 11.73 0.99
N GLU A 158 -17.96 10.74 1.29
CA GLU A 158 -19.41 10.90 1.34
C GLU A 158 -19.88 11.44 2.69
N ASP A 159 -19.27 11.02 3.80
CA ASP A 159 -19.75 11.38 5.14
C ASP A 159 -19.05 12.64 5.64
N PHE A 160 -17.73 12.71 5.41
CA PHE A 160 -16.95 13.86 5.85
C PHE A 160 -16.77 14.92 4.78
N GLY A 161 -16.95 14.61 3.49
CA GLY A 161 -16.78 15.58 2.39
C GLY A 161 -15.32 15.87 2.01
N PHE A 162 -14.36 15.02 2.39
CA PHE A 162 -12.94 15.20 2.05
C PHE A 162 -12.68 14.84 0.59
N LYS A 163 -11.88 15.66 -0.10
CA LYS A 163 -11.67 15.54 -1.55
C LYS A 163 -10.29 15.02 -1.91
N ASN A 164 -9.30 15.25 -1.05
CA ASN A 164 -7.88 15.04 -1.33
C ASN A 164 -7.31 13.93 -0.45
N ASN A 165 -7.72 12.68 -0.72
CA ASN A 165 -7.25 11.49 -0.01
C ASN A 165 -6.12 10.81 -0.81
N LEU A 166 -4.90 10.79 -0.26
CA LEU A 166 -3.75 10.08 -0.84
C LEU A 166 -3.53 8.76 -0.11
N PHE A 167 -3.86 7.65 -0.78
CA PHE A 167 -3.53 6.31 -0.29
C PHE A 167 -2.14 5.91 -0.75
N VAL A 168 -1.36 5.28 0.13
CA VAL A 168 0.05 4.97 -0.09
C VAL A 168 0.35 3.59 0.47
N TYR A 169 1.00 2.76 -0.33
CA TYR A 169 1.54 1.48 0.15
C TYR A 169 2.67 1.72 1.16
N SER A 170 2.65 1.02 2.31
CA SER A 170 3.64 1.22 3.38
C SER A 170 5.05 0.68 3.07
N GLY A 171 5.21 0.04 1.91
CA GLY A 171 6.44 -0.62 1.45
C GLY A 171 6.54 -2.10 1.84
N ARG A 172 5.67 -2.58 2.75
CA ARG A 172 5.68 -3.99 3.18
C ARG A 172 4.31 -4.65 3.27
N ARG A 173 3.45 -4.20 4.19
CA ARG A 173 2.27 -5.00 4.59
C ARG A 173 1.03 -4.18 4.95
N GLY A 174 1.04 -2.89 4.67
CA GLY A 174 -0.05 -2.00 5.05
C GLY A 174 -0.24 -0.89 4.05
N VAL A 175 -1.18 -0.02 4.38
CA VAL A 175 -1.51 1.17 3.61
C VAL A 175 -1.67 2.36 4.55
N HIS A 176 -1.18 3.51 4.13
CA HIS A 176 -1.41 4.79 4.78
C HIS A 176 -2.41 5.60 3.96
N CYS A 177 -3.26 6.37 4.62
CA CYS A 177 -4.10 7.37 3.96
C CYS A 177 -3.73 8.75 4.50
N TRP A 178 -3.46 9.71 3.63
CA TRP A 178 -3.20 11.12 3.96
C TRP A 178 -4.35 11.98 3.43
N VAL A 179 -5.18 12.51 4.33
CA VAL A 179 -6.27 13.42 3.99
C VAL A 179 -5.72 14.85 4.03
N CYS A 180 -5.63 15.44 2.84
CA CYS A 180 -4.85 16.65 2.58
C CYS A 180 -5.72 17.91 2.47
N ASP A 181 -7.04 17.82 2.61
CA ASP A 181 -7.94 18.98 2.67
C ASP A 181 -7.52 19.94 3.79
N GLU A 182 -7.56 21.25 3.56
CA GLU A 182 -7.15 22.26 4.55
C GLU A 182 -7.89 22.10 5.88
N ARG A 183 -9.22 21.94 5.84
CA ARG A 183 -10.03 21.70 7.04
C ARG A 183 -9.68 20.40 7.76
N ALA A 184 -9.14 19.39 7.07
CA ALA A 184 -8.64 18.17 7.69
C ALA A 184 -7.30 18.44 8.39
N ARG A 185 -6.44 19.25 7.78
CA ARG A 185 -5.15 19.63 8.36
C ARG A 185 -5.30 20.42 9.66
N LEU A 186 -6.33 21.26 9.73
CA LEU A 186 -6.64 22.13 10.87
C LEU A 186 -7.41 21.43 12.01
N LEU A 187 -7.81 20.16 11.87
CA LEU A 187 -8.51 19.44 12.94
C LEU A 187 -7.62 19.32 14.18
N ASP A 188 -8.19 19.62 15.35
CA ASP A 188 -7.58 19.36 16.64
C ASP A 188 -7.64 17.86 17.01
N ASN A 189 -6.99 17.49 18.12
CA ASN A 189 -6.97 16.09 18.56
C ASN A 189 -8.36 15.54 18.92
N SER A 190 -9.28 16.39 19.38
CA SER A 190 -10.63 15.98 19.79
C SER A 190 -11.49 15.62 18.58
N ALA A 191 -11.45 16.47 17.55
CA ALA A 191 -12.12 16.23 16.28
C ALA A 191 -11.53 15.02 15.56
N ARG A 192 -10.21 14.85 15.57
CA ARG A 192 -9.54 13.65 15.03
C ARG A 192 -10.01 12.38 15.74
N LYS A 193 -10.03 12.40 17.08
CA LYS A 193 -10.54 11.29 17.88
C LYS A 193 -12.00 10.96 17.58
N ALA A 194 -12.83 11.98 17.36
CA ALA A 194 -14.23 11.78 16.98
C ALA A 194 -14.36 11.09 15.61
N ILE A 195 -13.54 11.46 14.62
CA ILE A 195 -13.50 10.79 13.31
C ILE A 195 -13.05 9.33 13.45
N VAL A 196 -12.02 9.06 14.25
CA VAL A 196 -11.60 7.67 14.54
C VAL A 196 -12.74 6.91 15.21
N GLY A 197 -13.39 7.50 16.22
CA GLY A 197 -14.53 6.89 16.91
C GLY A 197 -15.71 6.57 15.98
N TYR A 198 -15.96 7.43 14.98
CA TYR A 198 -16.96 7.20 13.92
C TYR A 198 -16.60 5.97 13.06
N LEU A 199 -15.32 5.82 12.72
CA LEU A 199 -14.81 4.73 11.89
C LEU A 199 -14.63 3.41 12.66
N THR A 200 -14.54 3.43 13.99
CA THR A 200 -14.21 2.24 14.80
C THR A 200 -15.44 1.37 15.09
N LEU A 201 -15.57 0.26 14.34
CA LEU A 201 -16.57 -0.78 14.61
C LEU A 201 -16.01 -1.99 15.37
N ILE A 202 -14.69 -2.22 15.28
CA ILE A 202 -14.00 -3.31 15.98
C ILE A 202 -13.45 -2.74 17.29
N LYS A 203 -13.97 -3.23 18.43
CA LYS A 203 -13.59 -2.79 19.78
C LYS A 203 -13.21 -3.99 20.64
N GLY A 204 -12.18 -3.85 21.46
CA GLY A 204 -11.72 -4.90 22.38
C GLY A 204 -10.31 -5.40 22.08
N GLY A 205 -9.58 -5.72 23.14
CA GLY A 205 -8.19 -6.21 23.07
C GLY A 205 -8.09 -7.71 22.74
N ALA A 206 -6.87 -8.24 22.83
CA ALA A 206 -6.58 -9.65 22.49
C ALA A 206 -7.36 -10.68 23.31
N GLN A 207 -7.83 -10.32 24.51
CA GLN A 207 -8.61 -11.21 25.39
C GLN A 207 -10.10 -11.25 25.04
N GLN A 208 -10.58 -10.35 24.17
CA GLN A 208 -12.00 -10.24 23.84
C GLN A 208 -12.28 -10.88 22.48
N ILE A 209 -13.04 -11.98 22.49
CA ILE A 209 -13.39 -12.72 21.27
C ILE A 209 -14.39 -11.94 20.41
N ARG A 210 -15.49 -11.45 21.00
CA ARG A 210 -16.49 -10.65 20.28
C ARG A 210 -16.06 -9.19 20.24
N LYS A 211 -15.71 -8.70 19.06
CA LYS A 211 -15.22 -7.33 18.86
C LYS A 211 -16.19 -6.40 18.15
N VAL A 212 -17.23 -6.94 17.53
CA VAL A 212 -18.29 -6.14 16.90
C VAL A 212 -19.60 -6.40 17.63
N ILE A 213 -20.19 -5.33 18.17
CA ILE A 213 -21.52 -5.32 18.79
C ILE A 213 -22.25 -4.14 18.20
N LEU A 214 -23.20 -4.40 17.28
CA LEU A 214 -23.85 -3.32 16.55
C LEU A 214 -24.92 -2.60 17.38
N GLY A 215 -25.67 -3.33 18.21
CA GLY A 215 -26.76 -2.77 19.01
C GLY A 215 -27.70 -1.88 18.18
N ASP A 216 -27.97 -0.67 18.69
CA ASP A 216 -28.76 0.35 17.99
C ASP A 216 -28.02 0.96 16.77
N GLY A 217 -26.69 0.86 16.73
CA GLY A 217 -25.84 1.30 15.64
C GLY A 217 -26.00 0.48 14.34
N LYS A 218 -26.71 -0.66 14.36
CA LYS A 218 -26.98 -1.48 13.16
C LYS A 218 -27.65 -0.70 12.02
N GLY A 219 -28.43 0.33 12.37
CA GLY A 219 -29.16 1.17 11.42
C GLY A 219 -28.34 2.35 10.88
N HIS A 220 -27.12 2.56 11.39
CA HIS A 220 -26.31 3.70 11.03
C HIS A 220 -25.87 3.60 9.54
N PRO A 221 -26.01 4.66 8.71
CA PRO A 221 -25.72 4.61 7.28
C PRO A 221 -24.31 4.11 6.95
N HIS A 222 -23.29 4.59 7.68
CA HIS A 222 -21.91 4.10 7.56
C HIS A 222 -21.80 2.59 7.81
N VAL A 223 -22.46 2.05 8.84
CA VAL A 223 -22.44 0.61 9.15
C VAL A 223 -23.08 -0.19 8.02
N GLN A 224 -24.23 0.26 7.50
CA GLN A 224 -24.91 -0.42 6.41
C GLN A 224 -24.10 -0.40 5.11
N ARG A 225 -23.53 0.75 4.73
CA ARG A 225 -22.67 0.88 3.55
C ARG A 225 -21.40 0.04 3.69
N SER A 226 -20.77 0.07 4.86
CA SER A 226 -19.58 -0.73 5.17
C SER A 226 -19.86 -2.23 5.14
N LEU A 227 -20.99 -2.67 5.68
CA LEU A 227 -21.43 -4.06 5.62
C LEU A 227 -21.67 -4.49 4.16
N LYS A 228 -22.31 -3.65 3.34
CA LYS A 228 -22.51 -3.93 1.91
C LYS A 228 -21.19 -4.09 1.17
N ILE A 229 -20.17 -3.28 1.48
CA ILE A 229 -18.82 -3.44 0.91
C ILE A 229 -18.21 -4.73 1.43
N ALA A 230 -18.10 -4.91 2.75
CA ALA A 230 -17.50 -6.08 3.40
C ALA A 230 -18.10 -7.41 2.88
N ASN A 231 -19.43 -7.48 2.75
CA ASN A 231 -20.12 -8.69 2.31
C ASN A 231 -19.73 -9.12 0.87
N LYS A 232 -19.39 -8.19 -0.03
CA LYS A 232 -18.90 -8.52 -1.38
C LYS A 232 -17.59 -9.29 -1.37
N TYR A 233 -16.76 -9.09 -0.35
CA TYR A 233 -15.42 -9.67 -0.24
C TYR A 233 -15.34 -10.78 0.80
N PHE A 234 -16.33 -10.91 1.70
CA PHE A 234 -16.33 -11.91 2.77
C PHE A 234 -16.13 -13.32 2.22
N LYS A 235 -16.86 -13.71 1.18
CA LYS A 235 -16.72 -15.03 0.56
C LYS A 235 -15.31 -15.25 0.00
N SER A 236 -14.80 -14.34 -0.83
CA SER A 236 -13.51 -14.53 -1.51
C SER A 236 -12.32 -14.46 -0.55
N ILE A 237 -12.35 -13.57 0.43
CA ILE A 237 -11.28 -13.40 1.41
C ILE A 237 -11.40 -14.48 2.48
N VAL A 238 -12.48 -14.46 3.26
CA VAL A 238 -12.58 -15.21 4.52
C VAL A 238 -12.87 -16.69 4.29
N LEU A 239 -13.78 -17.00 3.36
CA LEU A 239 -14.20 -18.38 3.11
C LEU A 239 -13.31 -19.09 2.09
N GLU A 240 -13.00 -18.47 0.96
CA GLU A 240 -12.23 -19.13 -0.10
C GLU A 240 -10.71 -19.03 0.11
N SER A 241 -10.19 -17.81 0.33
CA SER A 241 -8.74 -17.60 0.40
C SER A 241 -8.13 -18.04 1.73
N GLN A 242 -8.82 -17.78 2.85
CA GLN A 242 -8.35 -18.12 4.20
C GLN A 242 -8.90 -19.45 4.71
N ASP A 243 -9.98 -19.95 4.11
CA ASP A 243 -10.64 -21.21 4.45
C ASP A 243 -10.86 -21.37 5.96
N ILE A 244 -11.34 -20.30 6.60
CA ILE A 244 -11.32 -20.17 8.06
C ILE A 244 -12.21 -21.20 8.78
N LEU A 245 -13.20 -21.76 8.09
CA LEU A 245 -14.08 -22.80 8.62
C LEU A 245 -13.59 -24.22 8.26
N LYS A 246 -12.36 -24.40 7.74
CA LYS A 246 -11.80 -25.74 7.47
C LYS A 246 -11.35 -26.46 8.73
N TYR A 247 -10.80 -25.72 9.70
CA TYR A 247 -10.15 -26.27 10.89
C TYR A 247 -10.75 -25.76 12.20
N PRO A 248 -10.69 -26.53 13.30
CA PRO A 248 -11.15 -26.09 14.61
C PRO A 248 -10.56 -24.77 15.08
N SER A 249 -9.25 -24.56 14.84
CA SER A 249 -8.55 -23.33 15.19
C SER A 249 -9.11 -22.07 14.51
N GLY A 250 -9.73 -22.23 13.34
CA GLY A 250 -10.38 -21.14 12.62
C GLY A 250 -11.87 -21.05 12.94
N TRP A 251 -12.60 -22.17 12.87
CA TRP A 251 -14.05 -22.14 13.04
C TRP A 251 -14.50 -21.77 14.45
N ASN A 252 -13.72 -22.12 15.48
CA ASN A 252 -14.08 -21.78 16.86
C ASN A 252 -14.16 -20.26 17.06
N LYS A 253 -13.34 -19.48 16.34
CA LYS A 253 -13.39 -18.02 16.35
C LYS A 253 -14.72 -17.46 15.83
N ILE A 254 -15.44 -18.20 14.99
CA ILE A 254 -16.78 -17.85 14.51
C ILE A 254 -17.85 -18.43 15.43
N LEU A 255 -17.69 -19.67 15.89
CA LEU A 255 -18.67 -20.36 16.73
C LEU A 255 -18.84 -19.70 18.10
N GLU A 256 -17.78 -19.11 18.66
CA GLU A 256 -17.81 -18.33 19.89
C GLU A 256 -18.58 -16.99 19.74
N LEU A 257 -18.81 -16.54 18.50
CA LEU A 257 -19.63 -15.37 18.17
C LEU A 257 -21.12 -15.72 18.01
N LEU A 258 -21.52 -16.98 18.26
CA LEU A 258 -22.92 -17.35 18.19
C LEU A 258 -23.68 -16.93 19.47
N PRO A 259 -24.98 -16.61 19.36
CA PRO A 259 -25.78 -16.12 20.48
C PRO A 259 -26.07 -17.20 21.55
N ASN A 260 -25.85 -18.47 21.23
CA ASN A 260 -26.03 -19.59 22.14
C ASN A 260 -24.85 -20.56 22.01
N PRO A 261 -24.12 -20.85 23.11
CA PRO A 261 -23.00 -21.81 23.10
C PRO A 261 -23.37 -23.21 22.58
N GLU A 262 -24.61 -23.66 22.75
CA GLU A 262 -25.08 -24.94 22.22
C GLU A 262 -25.09 -24.98 20.68
N PHE A 263 -25.24 -23.83 20.02
CA PHE A 263 -25.13 -23.76 18.56
C PHE A 263 -23.68 -24.01 18.14
N GLY A 264 -22.71 -23.41 18.84
CA GLY A 264 -21.29 -23.66 18.64
C GLY A 264 -20.95 -25.14 18.83
N LYS A 265 -21.36 -25.74 19.95
CA LYS A 265 -21.14 -27.18 20.23
C LYS A 265 -21.75 -28.10 19.16
N HIS A 266 -22.91 -27.73 18.61
CA HIS A 266 -23.54 -28.49 17.53
C HIS A 266 -22.66 -28.51 16.27
N PHE A 267 -22.21 -27.34 15.82
CA PHE A 267 -21.37 -27.23 14.62
C PHE A 267 -19.97 -27.80 14.81
N ASP A 268 -19.36 -27.60 15.97
CA ASP A 268 -18.05 -28.17 16.27
C ASP A 268 -18.06 -29.70 16.16
N LYS A 269 -19.08 -30.37 16.73
CA LYS A 269 -19.27 -31.82 16.59
C LYS A 269 -19.54 -32.24 15.14
N LEU A 270 -20.38 -31.50 14.43
CA LEU A 270 -20.73 -31.79 13.04
C LEU A 270 -19.49 -31.72 12.14
N TRP A 271 -18.79 -30.59 12.17
CA TRP A 271 -17.63 -30.31 11.32
C TRP A 271 -16.42 -31.15 11.70
N THR A 272 -16.23 -31.51 12.98
CA THR A 272 -15.22 -32.50 13.40
C THR A 272 -15.51 -33.87 12.78
N LYS A 273 -16.76 -34.34 12.83
CA LYS A 273 -17.14 -35.63 12.23
C LYS A 273 -16.96 -35.62 10.71
N GLU A 274 -17.30 -34.52 10.04
CA GLU A 274 -17.06 -34.34 8.60
C GLU A 274 -15.58 -34.34 8.27
N ASN A 275 -14.76 -33.59 9.03
CA ASN A 275 -13.30 -33.58 8.85
C ASN A 275 -12.71 -34.98 8.98
N ASN A 276 -13.13 -35.75 9.99
CA ASN A 276 -12.66 -37.14 10.17
C ASN A 276 -13.03 -38.04 8.98
N LYS A 277 -14.22 -37.87 8.41
CA LYS A 277 -14.64 -38.61 7.20
C LYS A 277 -13.84 -38.21 5.96
N LEU A 278 -13.44 -36.95 5.87
CA LEU A 278 -12.68 -36.39 4.75
C LEU A 278 -11.17 -36.51 4.92
N GLY A 279 -10.68 -37.03 6.06
CA GLY A 279 -9.25 -37.14 6.36
C GLY A 279 -8.57 -35.79 6.64
N ILE A 280 -9.31 -34.77 7.06
CA ILE A 280 -8.78 -33.42 7.36
C ILE A 280 -8.31 -33.40 8.82
N THR A 281 -7.00 -33.40 9.05
CA THR A 281 -6.40 -33.57 10.38
C THR A 281 -5.92 -32.25 11.00
N SER A 282 -4.99 -31.51 10.37
CA SER A 282 -4.57 -30.18 10.84
C SER A 282 -3.77 -29.36 9.81
N ILE A 283 -3.76 -28.02 10.00
CA ILE A 283 -2.93 -27.09 9.20
C ILE A 283 -1.44 -27.46 9.25
N LYS A 284 -0.95 -27.94 10.41
CA LYS A 284 0.47 -28.24 10.61
C LYS A 284 0.90 -29.50 9.85
N GLU A 285 0.00 -30.46 9.70
CA GLU A 285 0.26 -31.69 8.95
C GLU A 285 0.20 -31.44 7.44
N GLU A 286 -0.77 -30.65 6.96
CA GLU A 286 -0.82 -30.25 5.54
C GLU A 286 0.39 -29.41 5.12
N LYS A 287 0.86 -28.47 5.96
CA LYS A 287 2.07 -27.68 5.68
C LYS A 287 3.34 -28.54 5.64
N LYS A 288 3.47 -29.53 6.54
CA LYS A 288 4.59 -30.49 6.50
C LYS A 288 4.57 -31.38 5.25
N LEU A 289 3.39 -31.75 4.77
CA LEU A 289 3.23 -32.51 3.53
C LEU A 289 3.62 -31.68 2.29
N SER A 290 3.33 -30.38 2.27
CA SER A 290 3.73 -29.47 1.17
C SER A 290 5.20 -29.06 1.22
N GLU A 291 5.84 -29.03 2.40
CA GLU A 291 7.27 -28.72 2.53
C GLU A 291 8.17 -29.95 2.22
N ASN A 292 7.60 -31.16 2.25
CA ASN A 292 8.31 -32.41 1.93
C ASN A 292 8.20 -32.84 0.46
N SER A 293 7.40 -32.14 -0.36
CA SER A 293 7.47 -32.26 -1.81
C SER A 293 8.54 -31.31 -2.33
N SER A 294 9.68 -31.85 -2.76
CA SER A 294 10.80 -31.09 -3.34
C SER A 294 10.35 -30.27 -4.56
N ASP A 295 10.66 -28.97 -4.53
CA ASP A 295 10.44 -27.96 -5.58
C ASP A 295 11.39 -28.12 -6.79
N ASP A 296 11.45 -29.31 -7.43
CA ASP A 296 12.38 -29.56 -8.55
C ASP A 296 11.73 -29.95 -9.90
N GLU A 297 10.40 -29.89 -10.06
CA GLU A 297 9.77 -30.19 -11.37
C GLU A 297 8.61 -29.26 -11.79
N ILE A 298 8.70 -27.95 -11.53
CA ILE A 298 7.77 -26.97 -12.15
C ILE A 298 8.54 -25.75 -12.69
N GLU A 299 9.53 -25.96 -13.54
CA GLU A 299 10.06 -24.89 -14.40
C GLU A 299 10.60 -25.43 -15.74
N LYS A 300 9.82 -26.25 -16.46
CA LYS A 300 9.91 -26.34 -17.92
C LYS A 300 8.55 -26.71 -18.48
N MET A 301 7.89 -25.75 -19.12
CA MET A 301 7.14 -25.90 -20.37
C MET A 301 6.17 -24.72 -20.49
N ASP A 302 6.60 -23.71 -21.25
CA ASP A 302 5.67 -22.94 -22.06
C ASP A 302 6.00 -23.22 -23.54
N VAL A 303 4.94 -23.15 -24.34
CA VAL A 303 4.86 -23.06 -25.81
C VAL A 303 4.49 -24.34 -26.57
N ASP A 304 3.25 -24.26 -27.06
CA ASP A 304 2.65 -24.82 -28.27
C ASP A 304 1.83 -26.12 -28.19
N SER A 305 0.53 -25.94 -28.48
CA SER A 305 -0.35 -26.78 -29.30
C SER A 305 -1.77 -26.83 -28.74
N SER A 306 -2.70 -26.41 -29.59
CA SER A 306 -4.13 -26.61 -29.50
C SER A 306 -4.49 -28.09 -29.26
N ASP A 307 -5.11 -28.43 -28.12
CA ASP A 307 -6.33 -29.22 -28.12
C ASP A 307 -7.04 -29.30 -26.76
N ASN A 308 -8.31 -29.65 -26.87
CA ASN A 308 -9.39 -29.48 -25.91
C ASN A 308 -9.39 -30.48 -24.73
N SER A 309 -10.00 -30.06 -23.62
CA SER A 309 -10.51 -30.89 -22.50
C SER A 309 -9.52 -31.43 -21.43
N TYR A 310 -9.10 -30.56 -20.50
CA TYR A 310 -8.88 -31.00 -19.12
C TYR A 310 -9.66 -30.12 -18.14
N SER A 311 -10.57 -30.79 -17.44
CA SER A 311 -11.64 -30.26 -16.60
C SER A 311 -11.15 -29.37 -15.45
N LYS A 312 -11.46 -28.06 -15.53
CA LYS A 312 -11.51 -27.13 -14.39
C LYS A 312 -12.63 -27.53 -13.42
N ASN A 313 -12.40 -28.51 -12.55
CA ASN A 313 -13.20 -28.70 -11.34
C ASN A 313 -12.52 -27.95 -10.19
N SER A 314 -12.78 -26.65 -10.08
CA SER A 314 -12.49 -25.89 -8.87
C SER A 314 -13.34 -26.47 -7.74
N ARG A 315 -12.72 -27.25 -6.84
CA ARG A 315 -13.38 -27.77 -5.64
C ARG A 315 -13.80 -26.55 -4.79
N LYS A 316 -15.11 -26.35 -4.60
CA LYS A 316 -15.68 -25.32 -3.72
C LYS A 316 -15.03 -25.45 -2.35
N SER A 317 -14.59 -24.34 -1.75
CA SER A 317 -14.00 -24.37 -0.40
C SER A 317 -15.03 -24.92 0.60
N ILE A 318 -14.57 -25.80 1.49
CA ILE A 318 -15.41 -26.38 2.56
C ILE A 318 -15.98 -25.29 3.47
N SER A 319 -15.26 -24.17 3.64
CA SER A 319 -15.76 -23.04 4.40
C SER A 319 -16.98 -22.38 3.79
N VAL A 320 -17.10 -22.38 2.46
CA VAL A 320 -18.30 -21.83 1.79
C VAL A 320 -19.52 -22.66 2.13
N GLU A 321 -19.39 -23.99 2.07
CA GLU A 321 -20.49 -24.91 2.40
C GLU A 321 -20.88 -24.81 3.88
N ARG A 322 -19.88 -24.75 4.78
CA ARG A 322 -20.10 -24.60 6.22
C ARG A 322 -20.74 -23.27 6.59
N TRP A 323 -20.37 -22.20 5.89
CA TRP A 323 -21.02 -20.91 6.06
C TRP A 323 -22.49 -20.96 5.64
N GLU A 324 -22.80 -21.56 4.47
CA GLU A 324 -24.18 -21.76 4.00
C GLU A 324 -25.02 -22.58 5.00
N GLN A 325 -24.45 -23.64 5.58
CA GLN A 325 -25.08 -24.44 6.64
C GLN A 325 -25.37 -23.59 7.89
N LEU A 326 -24.40 -22.80 8.35
CA LEU A 326 -24.52 -21.93 9.51
C LEU A 326 -25.60 -20.87 9.30
N GLU A 327 -25.61 -20.19 8.16
CA GLU A 327 -26.62 -19.18 7.81
C GLU A 327 -28.03 -19.76 7.84
N LYS A 328 -28.23 -20.92 7.19
CA LYS A 328 -29.52 -21.60 7.14
C LYS A 328 -29.98 -21.97 8.55
N TYR A 329 -29.10 -22.59 9.35
CA TYR A 329 -29.41 -22.98 10.71
C TYR A 329 -29.81 -21.79 11.60
N LEU A 330 -29.09 -20.67 11.51
CA LEU A 330 -29.41 -19.47 12.28
C LEU A 330 -30.76 -18.87 11.88
N LYS A 331 -31.09 -18.85 10.57
CA LYS A 331 -32.39 -18.39 10.07
C LYS A 331 -33.54 -19.30 10.54
N ASP A 332 -33.34 -20.62 10.47
CA ASP A 332 -34.33 -21.60 10.93
C ASP A 332 -34.58 -21.52 12.44
N LYS A 333 -33.53 -21.34 13.26
CA LYS A 333 -33.66 -21.19 14.72
C LYS A 333 -34.26 -19.84 15.13
N ASN A 334 -34.09 -18.80 14.31
CA ASN A 334 -34.69 -17.50 14.56
C ASN A 334 -36.19 -17.47 14.20
N SER A 335 -36.59 -18.10 13.08
CA SER A 335 -37.99 -18.16 12.63
C SER A 335 -38.92 -19.00 13.52
N LYS A 336 -38.40 -20.03 14.19
CA LYS A 336 -39.18 -20.97 15.01
C LYS A 336 -39.43 -20.48 16.46
N LYS A 337 -39.30 -19.18 16.77
CA LYS A 337 -39.32 -18.66 18.16
C LYS A 337 -40.44 -17.65 18.46
N SER A 338 -40.77 -17.56 19.75
CA SER A 338 -41.69 -16.58 20.35
C SER A 338 -41.15 -15.14 20.25
N LYS A 339 -42.04 -14.15 20.41
CA LYS A 339 -41.78 -12.69 20.33
C LYS A 339 -40.68 -12.14 21.28
N GLU A 340 -40.02 -12.97 22.10
CA GLU A 340 -39.11 -12.58 23.18
C GLU A 340 -37.61 -12.90 22.94
N SER A 341 -37.24 -13.40 21.74
CA SER A 341 -35.82 -13.72 21.48
C SER A 341 -34.96 -12.45 21.33
N LYS A 342 -34.00 -12.27 22.25
CA LYS A 342 -33.08 -11.10 22.32
C LYS A 342 -32.07 -10.95 21.15
N TRP A 343 -32.10 -11.80 20.12
CA TRP A 343 -31.12 -11.79 19.03
C TRP A 343 -31.76 -11.99 17.64
N SER A 344 -31.10 -11.44 16.61
CA SER A 344 -31.47 -11.54 15.20
C SER A 344 -30.38 -12.25 14.40
N SER A 345 -30.75 -13.21 13.55
CA SER A 345 -29.79 -13.92 12.68
C SER A 345 -29.05 -12.97 11.75
N ASN A 346 -29.74 -12.01 11.16
CA ASN A 346 -29.13 -11.00 10.29
C ASN A 346 -28.11 -10.15 11.05
N THR A 347 -28.40 -9.78 12.31
CA THR A 347 -27.47 -9.01 13.15
C THR A 347 -26.22 -9.83 13.47
N VAL A 348 -26.38 -11.10 13.90
CA VAL A 348 -25.24 -11.99 14.19
C VAL A 348 -24.36 -12.18 12.96
N LEU A 349 -24.95 -12.46 11.79
CA LEU A 349 -24.21 -12.62 10.54
C LEU A 349 -23.48 -11.32 10.15
N SER A 350 -24.13 -10.16 10.31
CA SER A 350 -23.52 -8.86 10.02
C SER A 350 -22.33 -8.56 10.92
N GLU A 351 -22.44 -8.86 12.22
CA GLU A 351 -21.36 -8.70 13.20
C GLU A 351 -20.16 -9.59 12.85
N ILE A 352 -20.40 -10.86 12.46
CA ILE A 352 -19.35 -11.77 12.00
C ILE A 352 -18.68 -11.22 10.74
N ILE A 353 -19.46 -10.83 9.71
CA ILE A 353 -18.92 -10.30 8.46
C ILE A 353 -18.03 -9.07 8.72
N LEU A 354 -18.48 -8.14 9.57
CA LEU A 354 -17.70 -6.96 9.93
C LEU A 354 -16.45 -7.34 10.73
N GLN A 355 -16.53 -8.20 11.74
CA GLN A 355 -15.36 -8.59 12.54
C GLN A 355 -14.24 -9.21 11.71
N PHE A 356 -14.61 -9.96 10.66
CA PHE A 356 -13.68 -10.67 9.79
C PHE A 356 -13.28 -9.91 8.52
N THR A 357 -13.83 -8.71 8.25
CA THR A 357 -13.56 -7.98 7.00
C THR A 357 -13.35 -6.48 7.15
N TYR A 358 -13.91 -5.87 8.20
CA TYR A 358 -13.89 -4.43 8.41
C TYR A 358 -12.48 -3.92 8.78
N PRO A 359 -12.10 -2.70 8.38
CA PRO A 359 -10.80 -2.12 8.71
C PRO A 359 -10.50 -2.06 10.21
N ARG A 360 -9.25 -2.38 10.56
CA ARG A 360 -8.66 -2.20 11.89
C ARG A 360 -7.77 -0.96 11.80
N LEU A 361 -8.05 0.06 12.61
CA LEU A 361 -7.37 1.35 12.58
C LEU A 361 -6.51 1.52 13.82
N ASP A 362 -5.30 2.06 13.64
CA ASP A 362 -4.51 2.59 14.76
C ASP A 362 -5.04 3.98 15.16
N GLU A 363 -5.72 4.04 16.32
CA GLU A 363 -6.27 5.27 16.87
C GLU A 363 -5.20 6.32 17.17
N ASN A 364 -4.03 5.90 17.65
CA ASN A 364 -2.99 6.82 18.12
C ASN A 364 -2.34 7.56 16.95
N VAL A 365 -2.16 6.87 15.82
CA VAL A 365 -1.62 7.44 14.57
C VAL A 365 -2.53 8.56 14.05
N SER A 366 -3.83 8.38 14.20
CA SER A 366 -4.85 9.27 13.63
C SER A 366 -5.20 10.46 14.55
N THR A 367 -5.07 10.27 15.87
CA THR A 367 -5.55 11.22 16.89
C THR A 367 -4.60 12.40 17.14
N HIS A 368 -3.30 12.15 17.24
CA HIS A 368 -2.36 13.18 17.70
C HIS A 368 -1.77 14.00 16.54
N LEU A 369 -1.92 15.32 16.61
CA LEU A 369 -1.38 16.26 15.62
C LEU A 369 0.12 16.11 15.38
N ASN A 370 0.92 15.81 16.41
CA ASN A 370 2.37 15.66 16.33
C ASN A 370 2.84 14.24 15.98
N HIS A 371 1.93 13.33 15.61
CA HIS A 371 2.29 11.98 15.19
C HIS A 371 3.08 12.02 13.88
N LEU A 372 4.20 11.30 13.84
CA LEU A 372 5.06 11.15 12.66
C LEU A 372 4.66 9.90 11.89
N LEU A 373 4.42 10.03 10.59
CA LEU A 373 4.09 8.90 9.73
C LEU A 373 5.04 8.81 8.53
N LYS A 374 5.36 7.58 8.12
CA LYS A 374 6.31 7.31 7.04
C LYS A 374 5.88 7.99 5.75
N SER A 375 6.83 8.70 5.16
CA SER A 375 6.69 9.43 3.91
C SER A 375 6.32 8.53 2.73
N PRO A 376 5.47 9.01 1.80
CA PRO A 376 5.40 8.48 0.44
C PRO A 376 6.79 8.48 -0.23
N PHE A 377 6.99 7.55 -1.15
CA PHE A 377 8.24 7.35 -1.90
C PHE A 377 9.48 6.99 -1.08
N CYS A 378 9.39 6.71 0.23
CA CYS A 378 10.49 6.05 0.94
C CYS A 378 10.72 4.63 0.40
N ILE A 379 11.97 4.17 0.47
CA ILE A 379 12.30 2.76 0.32
C ILE A 379 12.08 2.06 1.66
N HIS A 380 11.42 0.91 1.64
CA HIS A 380 11.31 0.08 2.82
C HIS A 380 12.61 -0.75 2.98
N PRO A 381 13.37 -0.60 4.08
CA PRO A 381 14.73 -1.13 4.19
C PRO A 381 14.80 -2.66 4.06
N LYS A 382 13.79 -3.38 4.58
CA LYS A 382 13.77 -4.85 4.50
C LYS A 382 13.26 -5.44 3.18
N THR A 383 12.56 -4.66 2.35
CA THR A 383 11.91 -5.19 1.14
C THR A 383 12.46 -4.55 -0.13
N GLY A 384 13.21 -3.45 -0.01
CA GLY A 384 13.64 -2.62 -1.13
C GLY A 384 12.51 -1.91 -1.87
N LYS A 385 11.24 -2.14 -1.51
CA LYS A 385 10.09 -1.61 -2.23
C LYS A 385 9.88 -0.13 -1.96
N VAL A 386 9.48 0.59 -3.01
CA VAL A 386 9.07 2.00 -2.92
C VAL A 386 7.68 2.10 -2.28
N CYS A 387 7.50 3.06 -1.35
CA CYS A 387 6.20 3.38 -0.74
C CYS A 387 5.34 4.18 -1.74
N VAL A 388 4.73 3.50 -2.71
CA VAL A 388 4.05 4.12 -3.85
C VAL A 388 2.59 4.52 -3.54
N PRO A 389 2.08 5.62 -4.14
CA PRO A 389 0.65 5.93 -4.11
C PRO A 389 -0.23 4.86 -4.77
N ILE A 390 -1.45 4.71 -4.27
CA ILE A 390 -2.47 3.79 -4.78
C ILE A 390 -3.71 4.60 -5.16
N ALA A 391 -4.03 4.64 -6.46
CA ALA A 391 -5.22 5.32 -6.94
C ALA A 391 -6.50 4.53 -6.60
N ALA A 392 -7.61 5.23 -6.35
CA ALA A 392 -8.87 4.60 -5.92
C ALA A 392 -9.43 3.55 -6.90
N HIS A 393 -9.23 3.74 -8.20
CA HIS A 393 -9.65 2.77 -9.23
C HIS A 393 -8.78 1.50 -9.27
N GLU A 394 -7.62 1.53 -8.60
CA GLU A 394 -6.68 0.42 -8.51
C GLU A 394 -6.79 -0.36 -7.19
N PHE A 395 -7.68 0.00 -6.26
CA PHE A 395 -7.75 -0.66 -4.95
C PHE A 395 -7.90 -2.19 -5.03
N ASP A 396 -8.69 -2.72 -5.98
CA ASP A 396 -8.84 -4.17 -6.18
C ASP A 396 -7.69 -4.80 -6.99
N LYS A 397 -6.97 -4.01 -7.77
CA LYS A 397 -5.95 -4.46 -8.73
C LYS A 397 -4.53 -4.32 -8.19
N PHE A 398 -4.35 -3.51 -7.15
CA PHE A 398 -3.05 -3.23 -6.57
C PHE A 398 -2.44 -4.51 -6.01
N ASP A 399 -1.30 -4.91 -6.57
CA ASP A 399 -0.55 -6.09 -6.15
C ASP A 399 0.72 -5.63 -5.43
N PRO A 400 0.81 -5.76 -4.08
CA PRO A 400 1.98 -5.33 -3.32
C PRO A 400 3.24 -6.14 -3.71
N MET A 401 3.09 -7.30 -4.36
CA MET A 401 4.21 -8.12 -4.82
C MET A 401 4.85 -7.58 -6.11
N ARG A 402 4.13 -6.74 -6.86
CA ARG A 402 4.59 -6.13 -8.12
C ARG A 402 5.03 -4.67 -7.97
N VAL A 403 5.07 -4.17 -6.74
CA VAL A 403 5.64 -2.84 -6.46
C VAL A 403 7.16 -2.93 -6.66
N PRO A 404 7.75 -2.01 -7.45
CA PRO A 404 9.16 -2.10 -7.79
C PRO A 404 10.05 -1.90 -6.56
N THR A 405 11.16 -2.64 -6.54
CA THR A 405 12.27 -2.40 -5.61
C THR A 405 13.26 -1.42 -6.20
N VAL A 406 14.05 -0.75 -5.35
CA VAL A 406 15.14 0.13 -5.80
C VAL A 406 16.11 -0.58 -6.75
N GLN A 407 16.44 -1.85 -6.48
CA GLN A 407 17.31 -2.64 -7.35
C GLN A 407 16.69 -2.84 -8.74
N GLN A 408 15.40 -3.16 -8.80
CA GLN A 408 14.70 -3.33 -10.07
C GLN A 408 14.70 -2.03 -10.88
N LEU A 409 14.49 -0.89 -10.23
CA LEU A 409 14.51 0.42 -10.91
C LEU A 409 15.89 0.74 -11.50
N LEU A 410 16.97 0.43 -10.79
CA LEU A 410 18.33 0.63 -11.31
C LEU A 410 18.58 -0.27 -12.54
N ASN A 411 18.22 -1.55 -12.45
CA ASN A 411 18.37 -2.50 -13.56
C ASN A 411 17.52 -2.10 -14.79
N GLU A 412 16.34 -1.53 -14.58
CA GLU A 412 15.47 -1.02 -15.66
C GLU A 412 16.13 0.14 -16.41
N VAL A 413 16.80 1.06 -15.70
CA VAL A 413 17.55 2.14 -16.36
C VAL A 413 18.72 1.60 -17.17
N ASP A 414 19.52 0.70 -16.59
CA ASP A 414 20.67 0.12 -17.28
C ASP A 414 20.24 -0.64 -18.55
N SER A 415 19.13 -1.38 -18.47
CA SER A 415 18.54 -2.09 -19.61
C SER A 415 18.04 -1.13 -20.68
N TYR A 416 17.38 -0.04 -20.28
CA TYR A 416 16.91 1.00 -21.20
C TYR A 416 18.10 1.66 -21.92
N ASP A 417 19.11 2.12 -21.19
CA ASP A 417 20.26 2.82 -21.76
C ASP A 417 21.09 1.91 -22.68
N ALA A 418 21.20 0.61 -22.36
CA ALA A 418 21.81 -0.39 -23.23
C ALA A 418 21.02 -0.58 -24.54
N SER A 419 19.68 -0.65 -24.46
CA SER A 419 18.83 -0.81 -25.65
C SER A 419 18.95 0.37 -26.61
N ILE A 420 18.91 1.61 -26.10
CA ILE A 420 19.09 2.83 -26.90
C ILE A 420 20.48 2.90 -27.52
N SER A 421 21.51 2.46 -26.78
CA SER A 421 22.88 2.41 -27.30
C SER A 421 23.03 1.41 -28.44
N LEU A 422 22.33 0.27 -28.37
CA LEU A 422 22.30 -0.73 -29.43
C LEU A 422 21.56 -0.23 -30.67
N GLU A 423 20.39 0.39 -30.50
CA GLU A 423 19.62 1.00 -31.59
C GLU A 423 20.44 2.06 -32.34
N LYS A 424 21.15 2.92 -31.62
CA LYS A 424 22.03 3.94 -32.24
C LYS A 424 23.15 3.31 -33.06
N LYS A 425 23.75 2.21 -32.61
CA LYS A 425 24.76 1.46 -33.37
C LYS A 425 24.19 0.85 -34.65
N ILE A 426 23.00 0.23 -34.56
CA ILE A 426 22.35 -0.36 -35.73
C ILE A 426 22.05 0.71 -36.79
N VAL A 427 21.56 1.88 -36.37
CA VAL A 427 21.28 3.01 -37.29
C VAL A 427 22.57 3.57 -37.90
N SER A 428 23.66 3.72 -37.12
CA SER A 428 24.94 4.19 -37.66
C SER A 428 25.56 3.20 -38.65
N ASP A 429 25.48 1.90 -38.35
CA ASP A 429 26.03 0.86 -39.22
C ASP A 429 25.23 0.78 -40.53
N SER A 430 23.89 0.89 -40.46
CA SER A 430 23.02 0.93 -41.64
C SER A 430 23.25 2.18 -42.50
N ALA A 431 23.53 3.34 -41.89
CA ALA A 431 23.83 4.57 -42.61
C ALA A 431 25.20 4.53 -43.30
N ASN A 432 26.19 3.85 -42.71
CA ASN A 432 27.50 3.63 -43.33
C ASN A 432 27.41 2.66 -44.51
N SER A 433 26.63 1.58 -44.40
CA SER A 433 26.42 0.64 -45.53
C SER A 433 25.67 1.27 -46.72
N GLN A 434 24.85 2.30 -46.50
CA GLN A 434 24.21 3.05 -47.60
C GLN A 434 25.13 4.09 -48.27
N LYS A 435 26.20 4.55 -47.60
CA LYS A 435 27.21 5.42 -48.21
C LYS A 435 28.16 4.65 -49.13
N GLU A 436 28.51 3.42 -48.78
CA GLU A 436 29.39 2.57 -49.62
C GLU A 436 28.74 2.15 -50.96
N HIS A 437 27.40 2.18 -51.06
CA HIS A 437 26.70 1.86 -52.31
C HIS A 437 26.52 3.04 -53.28
N LYS A 438 26.86 4.28 -52.88
CA LYS A 438 26.77 5.47 -53.76
C LYS A 438 28.08 5.87 -54.43
N ASP A 439 29.22 5.33 -54.01
CA ASP A 439 30.55 5.61 -54.59
C ASP A 439 30.91 4.71 -55.79
N SER A 440 29.94 3.98 -56.36
CA SER A 440 30.12 3.18 -57.57
C SER A 440 29.13 3.53 -58.70
N SER A 441 28.98 4.81 -59.01
CA SER A 441 28.59 5.25 -60.36
C SER A 441 29.03 6.69 -60.62
N VAL A 442 29.72 6.90 -61.74
CA VAL A 442 30.54 8.08 -62.07
C VAL A 442 29.90 8.89 -63.21
N ILE A 443 29.89 10.23 -63.03
CA ILE A 443 29.82 11.36 -63.99
C ILE A 443 28.52 11.65 -64.77
N GLY A 444 28.02 12.88 -64.59
CA GLY A 444 27.16 13.62 -65.53
C GLY A 444 26.87 15.04 -65.02
N GLU A 445 27.24 16.04 -65.81
CA GLU A 445 27.23 17.49 -65.50
C GLU A 445 25.84 18.07 -65.15
N GLY A 446 25.80 19.06 -64.25
CA GLY A 446 24.62 19.88 -63.99
C GLY A 446 24.73 20.70 -62.71
N LYS A 447 24.85 22.02 -62.87
CA LYS A 447 24.92 23.02 -61.80
C LYS A 447 23.59 23.14 -61.04
N GLU A 448 23.73 23.76 -59.85
CA GLU A 448 22.72 24.35 -58.97
C GLU A 448 22.13 23.45 -57.86
N GLU A 449 21.97 24.06 -56.68
CA GLU A 449 21.49 23.51 -55.41
C GLU A 449 22.47 22.69 -54.54
N ILE A 450 23.64 23.26 -54.22
CA ILE A 450 24.39 22.89 -53.00
C ILE A 450 24.48 24.11 -52.09
N MET A 451 23.34 24.53 -51.55
CA MET A 451 23.24 25.52 -50.48
C MET A 451 21.90 25.35 -49.75
N GLN A 452 21.59 24.14 -49.26
CA GLN A 452 20.47 23.99 -48.30
C GLN A 452 20.48 22.71 -47.43
N THR A 453 21.41 21.78 -47.61
CA THR A 453 21.38 20.48 -46.88
C THR A 453 22.45 20.29 -45.81
N GLU A 454 23.41 21.20 -45.67
CA GLU A 454 24.38 21.17 -44.54
C GLU A 454 23.91 21.97 -43.32
N GLN A 455 22.81 22.72 -43.43
CA GLN A 455 22.27 23.52 -42.33
C GLN A 455 21.32 22.73 -41.38
N VAL A 456 21.08 21.44 -41.64
CA VAL A 456 20.27 20.57 -40.76
C VAL A 456 21.13 19.74 -39.80
N MET A 457 22.47 19.78 -39.92
CA MET A 457 23.39 19.04 -39.03
C MET A 457 24.09 19.91 -37.96
N SER A 458 23.65 21.15 -37.76
CA SER A 458 24.27 22.09 -36.81
C SER A 458 23.32 22.65 -35.74
N SER A 459 22.10 22.15 -35.59
CA SER A 459 21.19 22.60 -34.52
C SER A 459 20.48 21.43 -33.85
N ASN A 460 21.20 20.71 -32.99
CA ASN A 460 20.61 20.03 -31.83
C ASN A 460 21.57 20.16 -30.65
N SER A 461 21.79 21.40 -30.25
CA SER A 461 22.21 21.75 -28.89
C SER A 461 21.17 21.21 -27.89
N ALA A 462 21.63 20.38 -26.95
CA ALA A 462 20.86 19.86 -25.80
C ALA A 462 19.61 19.03 -26.15
N GLN A 463 19.81 17.78 -26.56
CA GLN A 463 18.78 16.75 -26.33
C GLN A 463 18.77 16.47 -24.82
N ASP A 464 17.83 17.08 -24.09
CA ASP A 464 17.60 16.78 -22.67
C ASP A 464 17.50 15.26 -22.49
N SER A 465 18.43 14.70 -21.72
CA SER A 465 18.39 13.27 -21.41
C SER A 465 17.07 12.96 -20.71
N ILE A 466 16.36 11.95 -21.21
CA ILE A 466 15.10 11.49 -20.61
C ILE A 466 15.37 11.17 -19.12
N PRO A 467 14.63 11.76 -18.17
CA PRO A 467 14.83 11.50 -16.75
C PRO A 467 14.73 10.00 -16.44
N ASP A 468 15.56 9.50 -15.53
CA ASP A 468 15.61 8.07 -15.23
C ASP A 468 14.27 7.48 -14.76
N VAL A 469 13.46 8.27 -14.04
CA VAL A 469 12.08 7.88 -13.69
C VAL A 469 11.26 7.49 -14.92
N GLU A 470 11.39 8.21 -16.03
CA GLU A 470 10.60 7.98 -17.26
C GLU A 470 10.98 6.69 -17.99
N LYS A 471 12.12 6.08 -17.64
CA LYS A 471 12.63 4.79 -18.13
C LYS A 471 12.15 3.58 -17.31
N THR A 472 11.50 3.82 -16.18
CA THR A 472 11.24 2.78 -15.17
C THR A 472 9.75 2.52 -14.92
N SER A 473 9.47 1.41 -14.25
CA SER A 473 8.16 1.03 -13.72
C SER A 473 7.65 1.96 -12.61
N LEU A 474 8.51 2.83 -12.05
CA LEU A 474 8.10 3.85 -11.07
C LEU A 474 7.26 4.97 -11.69
N LYS A 475 7.46 5.26 -12.99
CA LYS A 475 6.80 6.31 -13.76
C LYS A 475 5.30 6.44 -13.53
N LYS A 476 4.56 5.32 -13.55
CA LYS A 476 3.10 5.35 -13.38
C LYS A 476 2.67 5.86 -12.00
N TYR A 477 3.44 5.57 -10.96
CA TYR A 477 3.15 6.00 -9.60
C TYR A 477 3.48 7.49 -9.41
N ILE A 478 4.54 7.97 -10.06
CA ILE A 478 4.94 9.39 -10.07
C ILE A 478 3.87 10.22 -10.78
N ARG A 479 3.40 9.78 -11.96
CA ARG A 479 2.30 10.43 -12.69
C ARG A 479 0.99 10.44 -11.90
N SER A 480 0.68 9.35 -11.20
CA SER A 480 -0.49 9.31 -10.31
C SER A 480 -0.35 10.30 -9.16
N PHE A 481 0.85 10.48 -8.61
CA PHE A 481 1.12 11.45 -7.56
C PHE A 481 1.05 12.90 -8.08
N GLU A 482 1.64 13.19 -9.23
CA GLU A 482 1.54 14.48 -9.91
C GLU A 482 0.08 14.88 -10.12
N THR A 483 -0.73 13.95 -10.63
CA THR A 483 -2.18 14.18 -10.83
C THR A 483 -2.87 14.50 -9.52
N PHE A 484 -2.52 13.79 -8.43
CA PHE A 484 -3.05 14.07 -7.10
C PHE A 484 -2.64 15.45 -6.61
N VAL A 485 -1.34 15.77 -6.63
CA VAL A 485 -0.78 17.03 -6.12
C VAL A 485 -1.33 18.23 -6.89
N ASN A 486 -1.42 18.14 -8.21
CA ASN A 486 -1.95 19.20 -9.06
C ASN A 486 -3.46 19.43 -8.88
N ARG A 487 -4.19 18.48 -8.29
CA ARG A 487 -5.62 18.63 -7.96
C ARG A 487 -5.83 19.35 -6.62
N ILE A 488 -4.87 19.30 -5.71
CA ILE A 488 -5.02 19.93 -4.41
C ILE A 488 -5.18 21.44 -4.62
N PRO A 489 -6.27 22.07 -4.12
CA PRO A 489 -6.43 23.50 -4.22
C PRO A 489 -5.22 24.20 -3.60
N GLU A 490 -4.55 25.00 -4.41
CA GLU A 490 -3.52 25.89 -3.92
C GLU A 490 -4.22 27.02 -3.15
N LEU A 491 -3.78 27.31 -1.93
CA LEU A 491 -4.34 28.40 -1.12
C LEU A 491 -4.15 29.73 -1.87
N ASP A 492 -5.19 30.19 -2.55
CA ASP A 492 -5.27 31.58 -3.01
C ASP A 492 -5.68 32.43 -1.80
N ALA A 493 -4.75 33.21 -1.27
CA ALA A 493 -5.01 34.14 -0.17
C ALA A 493 -6.19 35.08 -0.47
N LYS A 494 -6.55 35.31 -1.75
CA LYS A 494 -7.72 36.11 -2.14
C LYS A 494 -9.07 35.45 -1.84
N LEU A 495 -9.12 34.15 -1.56
CA LEU A 495 -10.35 33.42 -1.24
C LEU A 495 -10.58 33.24 0.27
N GLN A 496 -9.55 33.35 1.11
CA GLN A 496 -9.72 33.26 2.58
C GLN A 496 -10.61 34.39 3.12
N ASP A 497 -10.51 35.61 2.57
CA ASP A 497 -11.37 36.74 2.95
C ASP A 497 -12.84 36.61 2.50
N LYS A 498 -13.17 35.61 1.66
CA LYS A 498 -14.54 35.40 1.15
C LYS A 498 -15.26 34.20 1.74
N LEU A 499 -14.60 33.42 2.61
CA LEU A 499 -15.13 32.20 3.20
C LEU A 499 -15.21 32.23 4.73
N SER A 500 -15.03 33.40 5.35
CA SER A 500 -15.53 33.63 6.71
C SER A 500 -17.06 33.77 6.67
N PHE A 501 -17.75 32.64 6.77
CA PHE A 501 -19.17 32.58 7.12
C PHE A 501 -19.31 32.25 8.60
#